data_AF-T1HDM7-F1
#
_entry.id   AF-T1HDM7-F1
#
_cell.length_a   1.000
_cell.length_b   1.000
_cell.length_c   1.000
_cell.angle_alpha   90.00
_cell.angle_beta   90.00
_cell.angle_gamma   90.00
#
_symmetry.space_group_name_H-M   'P 1'
#
loop_
_entity.id
_entity.type
_entity.pdbx_description
1 polymer ?
#
loop_
_entity_poly.entity_id
_entity_poly.type
_entity_poly.pdbx_seq_one_letter_code
_entity_poly.pdbx_strand_id
1 'polypeptide(L)'
;MASNQETIDISNTCVVCFKGVDIYSIGQCDHPVCFECSTRMRVLCRQNECPICSLILAFSMEVPCRTTGKSIREIGKIFEEPPGTIHYIIARYRELGTVNRPRSGRPEKLNRILKLAVFKEIHSNPSSSAPEIAVLLLYDYVK
;
A
#
# COMPACT_ATOMS: atom_id res chain seq x y z
N MET A 1 5.49 47.33 -1.80
CA MET A 1 5.93 46.03 -2.35
C MET A 1 5.48 44.98 -1.36
N ALA A 2 4.46 44.19 -1.73
CA ALA A 2 3.78 43.26 -0.85
C ALA A 2 4.66 42.04 -0.58
N SER A 3 5.02 41.84 0.68
CA SER A 3 5.70 40.66 1.18
C SER A 3 4.65 39.56 1.39
N ASN A 4 4.39 38.75 0.36
CA ASN A 4 3.63 37.51 0.53
C ASN A 4 4.56 36.45 1.13
N GLN A 5 4.72 36.46 2.44
CA GLN A 5 5.21 35.29 3.17
C GLN A 5 4.04 34.30 3.26
N GLU A 6 3.92 33.42 2.28
CA GLU A 6 3.16 32.17 2.47
C GLU A 6 4.04 31.25 3.31
N THR A 7 3.72 31.16 4.60
CA THR A 7 4.20 30.06 5.44
C THR A 7 3.67 28.78 4.82
N ILE A 8 4.54 28.06 4.09
CA ILE A 8 4.20 26.75 3.54
C ILE A 8 4.03 25.82 4.73
N ASP A 9 2.80 25.66 5.19
CA ASP A 9 2.43 24.71 6.22
C ASP A 9 2.66 23.30 5.67
N ILE A 10 3.84 22.75 5.96
CA ILE A 10 4.31 21.43 5.52
C ILE A 10 3.30 20.33 5.91
N SER A 11 2.47 20.58 6.94
CA SER A 11 1.41 19.70 7.41
C SER A 11 0.25 19.49 6.42
N ASN A 12 0.02 20.42 5.50
CA ASN A 12 -1.13 20.37 4.57
C ASN A 12 -0.73 20.00 3.14
N THR A 13 0.33 19.21 2.99
CA THR A 13 0.80 18.77 1.66
C THR A 13 0.40 17.32 1.37
N CYS A 14 0.11 17.01 0.11
CA CYS A 14 -0.23 15.64 -0.30
C CYS A 14 1.02 14.82 -0.61
N VAL A 15 1.11 13.59 -0.08
CA VAL A 15 2.26 12.69 -0.30
C VAL A 15 2.39 12.16 -1.74
N VAL A 16 1.36 12.31 -2.57
CA VAL A 16 1.35 11.82 -3.96
C VAL A 16 1.73 12.92 -4.94
N CYS A 17 1.14 14.11 -4.79
CA CYS A 17 1.33 15.22 -5.73
C CYS A 17 2.15 16.40 -5.16
N PHE A 18 2.49 16.37 -3.87
CA PHE A 18 3.29 17.38 -3.15
C PHE A 18 2.73 18.81 -3.20
N LYS A 19 1.45 18.97 -3.55
CA LYS A 19 0.74 20.25 -3.52
C LYS A 19 0.13 20.49 -2.14
N GLY A 20 -0.09 21.75 -1.77
CA GLY A 20 -0.93 22.12 -0.63
C GLY A 20 -2.39 21.75 -0.92
N VAL A 21 -3.05 21.09 0.04
CA VAL A 21 -4.42 20.58 -0.12
C VAL A 21 -5.21 20.77 1.16
N ASP A 22 -6.39 21.37 1.03
CA ASP A 22 -7.31 21.57 2.16
C ASP A 22 -8.24 20.37 2.41
N ILE A 23 -8.45 19.56 1.37
CA ILE A 23 -9.42 18.45 1.36
C ILE A 23 -8.73 17.12 1.10
N TYR A 24 -8.79 16.23 2.10
CA TYR A 24 -8.27 14.89 2.04
C TYR A 24 -9.37 13.84 1.89
N SER A 25 -9.07 12.80 1.11
CA SER A 25 -9.83 11.55 1.01
C SER A 25 -9.16 10.50 1.89
N ILE A 26 -9.93 9.84 2.75
CA ILE A 26 -9.47 8.76 3.63
C ILE A 26 -10.18 7.48 3.22
N GLY A 27 -9.42 6.40 2.96
CA GLY A 27 -9.97 5.06 2.70
C GLY A 27 -10.00 4.21 3.97
N GLN A 28 -10.56 2.99 3.90
CA GLN A 28 -10.59 1.99 4.99
C GLN A 28 -9.22 1.66 5.61
N CYS A 29 -8.13 1.99 4.92
CA CYS A 29 -6.77 1.84 5.41
C CYS A 29 -6.26 3.05 6.22
N ASP A 30 -7.10 4.05 6.49
CA ASP A 30 -6.80 5.28 7.24
C ASP A 30 -5.62 6.12 6.72
N HIS A 31 -5.29 5.97 5.44
CA HIS A 31 -4.26 6.77 4.78
C HIS A 31 -4.88 8.02 4.10
N PRO A 32 -4.45 9.24 4.46
CA PRO A 32 -4.95 10.46 3.86
C PRO A 32 -4.29 10.74 2.50
N VAL A 33 -5.09 11.03 1.49
CA VAL A 33 -4.65 11.34 0.11
C VAL A 33 -5.46 12.51 -0.42
N CYS A 34 -4.87 13.38 -1.25
CA CYS A 34 -5.62 14.48 -1.85
C CYS A 34 -6.82 14.01 -2.67
N PHE A 35 -7.94 14.75 -2.65
CA PHE A 35 -9.14 14.36 -3.40
C PHE A 35 -8.88 14.25 -4.92
N GLU A 36 -8.02 15.11 -5.48
CA GLU A 36 -7.63 15.05 -6.90
C GLU A 36 -6.90 13.76 -7.23
N CYS A 37 -5.96 13.37 -6.36
CA CYS A 37 -5.13 12.18 -6.49
C CYS A 37 -6.00 10.92 -6.38
N SER A 38 -6.89 10.88 -5.39
CA SER A 38 -7.86 9.81 -5.19
C SER A 38 -8.80 9.67 -6.39
N THR A 39 -9.36 10.78 -6.88
CA THR A 39 -10.25 10.79 -8.05
C THR A 39 -9.52 10.36 -9.32
N ARG A 40 -8.29 10.84 -9.53
CA ARG A 40 -7.47 10.46 -10.68
C ARG A 40 -7.19 8.95 -10.72
N MET A 41 -6.79 8.33 -9.61
CA MET A 41 -6.56 6.89 -9.59
C MET A 41 -7.85 6.08 -9.78
N ARG A 42 -8.94 6.45 -9.12
CA ARG A 42 -10.20 5.69 -9.17
C ARG A 42 -10.95 5.84 -10.48
N VAL A 43 -11.07 7.06 -10.99
CA VAL A 43 -11.91 7.36 -12.15
C VAL A 43 -11.12 7.18 -13.45
N LEU A 44 -9.93 7.78 -13.55
CA LEU A 44 -9.17 7.77 -14.80
C LEU A 44 -8.37 6.48 -14.97
N CYS A 45 -7.68 6.04 -13.91
CA CYS A 45 -6.85 4.83 -13.97
C CYS A 45 -7.63 3.54 -13.64
N ARG A 46 -8.89 3.64 -13.19
CA ARG A 46 -9.73 2.52 -12.74
C ARG A 46 -9.05 1.64 -11.67
N GLN A 47 -8.18 2.25 -10.86
CA GLN A 47 -7.46 1.59 -9.78
C GLN A 47 -8.11 1.96 -8.44
N ASN A 48 -8.78 0.99 -7.81
CA ASN A 48 -9.43 1.16 -6.51
C ASN A 48 -8.51 0.83 -5.33
N GLU A 49 -7.21 1.04 -5.53
CA GLU A 49 -6.16 0.76 -4.55
C GLU A 49 -5.70 2.05 -3.88
N CYS A 50 -5.38 2.00 -2.60
CA CYS A 50 -4.73 3.12 -1.92
C CYS A 50 -3.32 3.34 -2.50
N PRO A 51 -2.91 4.55 -2.89
CA PRO A 51 -1.55 4.82 -3.39
C PRO A 51 -0.44 4.54 -2.37
N ILE A 52 -0.78 4.56 -1.07
CA ILE A 52 0.21 4.46 0.01
C ILE A 52 0.43 2.99 0.39
N CYS A 53 -0.64 2.28 0.74
CA CYS A 53 -0.54 0.89 1.19
C CYS A 53 -0.91 -0.14 0.13
N SER A 54 -1.39 0.30 -1.04
CA SER A 54 -1.86 -0.58 -2.12
C SER A 54 -2.94 -1.59 -1.72
N LEU A 55 -3.64 -1.35 -0.61
CA LEU A 55 -4.79 -2.13 -0.23
C LEU A 55 -5.93 -1.80 -1.19
N ILE A 56 -6.46 -2.83 -1.87
CA ILE A 56 -7.72 -2.72 -2.60
C ILE A 56 -8.78 -2.37 -1.56
N LEU A 57 -9.53 -1.29 -1.78
CA LEU A 57 -10.76 -1.02 -1.06
C LEU A 57 -11.78 -2.07 -1.49
N ALA A 58 -11.66 -3.24 -0.89
CA ALA A 58 -12.51 -4.37 -1.17
C ALA A 58 -13.86 -4.06 -0.53
N PHE A 59 -14.84 -3.84 -1.39
CA PHE A 59 -16.21 -4.23 -1.08
C PHE A 59 -16.12 -5.70 -0.63
N SER A 60 -16.50 -5.98 0.61
CA SER A 60 -16.60 -7.33 1.15
C SER A 60 -17.71 -8.06 0.40
N MET A 61 -17.43 -8.55 -0.80
CA MET A 61 -18.26 -9.57 -1.40
C MET A 61 -17.75 -10.90 -0.87
N GLU A 62 -18.40 -11.37 0.20
CA GLU A 62 -18.48 -12.80 0.45
C GLU A 62 -18.97 -13.43 -0.85
N VAL A 63 -18.09 -14.15 -1.56
CA VAL A 63 -18.44 -14.83 -2.79
C VAL A 63 -19.49 -15.88 -2.42
N PRO A 64 -20.77 -15.72 -2.80
CA PRO A 64 -21.78 -16.71 -2.48
C PRO A 64 -21.69 -17.80 -3.55
N CYS A 65 -20.54 -18.47 -3.67
CA CYS A 65 -20.43 -19.71 -4.44
C CYS A 65 -20.94 -20.89 -3.60
N ARG A 66 -22.18 -20.76 -3.09
CA ARG A 66 -23.02 -21.91 -2.76
C ARG A 66 -24.08 -22.18 -3.84
N THR A 67 -23.98 -21.57 -5.02
CA THR A 67 -24.81 -21.95 -6.17
C THR A 67 -24.14 -23.05 -6.98
N THR A 68 -24.38 -24.28 -6.56
CA THR A 68 -24.71 -25.42 -7.43
C THR A 68 -24.50 -25.20 -8.95
N GLY A 69 -23.47 -25.82 -9.51
CA GLY A 69 -23.47 -26.37 -10.88
C GLY A 69 -23.37 -25.43 -12.10
N LYS A 70 -23.13 -24.12 -11.96
CA LYS A 70 -22.98 -23.25 -13.14
C LYS A 70 -21.62 -23.39 -13.83
N SER A 71 -21.61 -23.28 -15.16
CA SER A 71 -20.38 -23.30 -15.95
C SER A 71 -19.59 -22.00 -15.79
N ILE A 72 -18.26 -22.05 -15.96
CA ILE A 72 -17.36 -20.87 -15.87
C ILE A 72 -17.83 -19.73 -16.80
N ARG A 73 -18.36 -20.07 -17.98
CA ARG A 73 -18.86 -19.10 -18.96
C ARG A 73 -20.13 -18.40 -18.48
N GLU A 74 -21.02 -19.10 -17.79
CA GLU A 74 -22.23 -18.50 -17.20
C GLU A 74 -21.87 -17.61 -16.01
N ILE A 75 -20.89 -17.99 -15.21
CA ILE A 75 -20.35 -17.15 -14.13
C ILE A 75 -19.80 -15.84 -14.73
N GLY A 76 -19.08 -15.91 -15.87
CA GLY A 76 -18.56 -14.73 -16.57
C GLY A 76 -19.66 -13.77 -17.02
N LYS A 77 -20.77 -14.31 -17.51
CA LYS A 77 -21.92 -13.48 -17.90
C LYS A 77 -22.60 -12.81 -16.70
N ILE A 78 -22.62 -13.46 -15.54
CA ILE A 78 -23.27 -12.93 -14.34
C ILE A 78 -22.46 -11.81 -13.71
N PHE A 79 -21.13 -11.95 -13.68
CA PHE A 79 -20.22 -11.01 -13.01
C PHE A 79 -19.54 -10.02 -13.95
N GLU A 80 -19.83 -10.07 -15.26
CA GLU A 80 -19.17 -9.28 -16.30
C GLU A 80 -17.63 -9.48 -16.35
N GLU A 81 -17.17 -10.63 -15.88
CA GLU A 81 -15.75 -10.98 -15.79
C GLU A 81 -15.32 -11.92 -16.93
N PRO A 82 -14.10 -11.79 -17.47
CA PRO A 82 -13.63 -12.71 -18.48
C PRO A 82 -13.42 -14.10 -17.87
N PRO A 83 -13.65 -15.16 -18.66
CA PRO A 83 -13.60 -16.54 -18.17
C PRO A 83 -12.24 -16.94 -17.60
N GLY A 84 -11.15 -16.31 -18.06
CA GLY A 84 -9.80 -16.52 -17.51
C GLY A 84 -9.67 -16.04 -16.05
N THR A 85 -10.23 -14.87 -15.73
CA THR A 85 -10.24 -14.33 -14.36
C THR A 85 -11.02 -15.24 -13.42
N ILE A 86 -12.18 -15.73 -13.87
CA ILE A 86 -12.99 -16.67 -13.07
C ILE A 86 -12.26 -17.99 -12.86
N HIS A 87 -11.63 -18.53 -13.90
CA HIS A 87 -10.85 -19.75 -13.78
C HIS A 87 -9.70 -19.59 -12.77
N TYR A 88 -8.98 -18.46 -12.84
CA TYR A 88 -7.93 -18.10 -11.90
C TYR A 88 -8.45 -18.01 -10.46
N ILE A 89 -9.56 -17.30 -10.23
CA ILE A 89 -10.16 -17.12 -8.91
C ILE A 89 -10.57 -18.48 -8.32
N ILE A 90 -11.26 -19.33 -9.09
CA ILE A 90 -11.72 -20.65 -8.63
C ILE A 90 -10.54 -21.57 -8.32
N ALA A 91 -9.54 -21.64 -9.21
CA ALA A 91 -8.34 -22.45 -9.00
C ALA A 91 -7.60 -22.02 -7.72
N ARG A 92 -7.40 -20.71 -7.57
CA ARG A 92 -6.68 -20.14 -6.43
C ARG A 92 -7.42 -20.29 -5.11
N TYR A 93 -8.75 -20.18 -5.11
CA TYR A 93 -9.57 -20.42 -3.93
C TYR A 93 -9.55 -21.89 -3.50
N ARG A 94 -9.53 -22.83 -4.45
CA ARG A 94 -9.39 -24.27 -4.14
C ARG A 94 -8.04 -24.60 -3.51
N GLU A 95 -6.98 -23.93 -3.94
CA GLU A 95 -5.61 -24.14 -3.42
C GLU A 95 -5.36 -23.47 -2.07
N LEU A 96 -5.83 -22.23 -1.87
CA LEU A 96 -5.43 -21.39 -0.74
C LEU A 96 -6.57 -21.08 0.24
N GLY A 97 -7.82 -21.38 -0.11
CA GLY A 97 -9.00 -21.00 0.68
C GLY A 97 -9.29 -19.48 0.69
N THR A 98 -8.49 -18.69 -0.03
CA THR A 98 -8.65 -17.24 -0.17
C THR A 98 -8.14 -16.77 -1.53
N VAL A 99 -8.77 -15.73 -2.07
CA VAL A 99 -8.35 -15.08 -3.33
C VAL A 99 -7.34 -13.96 -3.04
N ASN A 100 -7.43 -13.37 -1.84
CA ASN A 100 -6.59 -12.25 -1.43
C ASN A 100 -5.31 -12.77 -0.78
N ARG A 101 -4.17 -12.55 -1.44
CA ARG A 101 -2.89 -12.50 -0.74
C ARG A 101 -2.56 -11.03 -0.45
N PRO A 102 -2.22 -10.66 0.78
CA PRO A 102 -1.55 -9.38 0.99
C PRO A 102 -0.30 -9.37 0.11
N ARG A 103 0.00 -8.24 -0.53
CA ARG A 103 1.25 -8.11 -1.29
C ARG A 103 2.40 -8.44 -0.32
N SER A 104 3.21 -9.43 -0.65
CA SER A 104 4.50 -9.62 0.00
C SER A 104 5.32 -8.39 -0.36
N GLY A 105 5.51 -7.50 0.61
CA GLY A 105 6.35 -6.32 0.43
C GLY A 105 7.79 -6.70 0.08
N ARG A 106 8.63 -5.69 -0.13
CA ARG A 106 10.07 -5.89 -0.29
C ARG A 106 10.60 -6.72 0.89
N PRO A 107 11.39 -7.78 0.66
CA PRO A 107 11.96 -8.55 1.75
C PRO A 107 12.81 -7.64 2.64
N GLU A 108 12.64 -7.78 3.95
CA GLU A 108 13.40 -6.98 4.91
C GLU A 108 14.88 -7.39 4.84
N LYS A 109 15.75 -6.42 4.55
CA LYS A 109 17.20 -6.63 4.56
C LYS A 109 17.79 -6.66 5.97
N LEU A 110 17.10 -6.08 6.94
CA LEU A 110 17.56 -5.91 8.32
C LEU A 110 16.63 -6.66 9.27
N ASN A 111 17.22 -7.52 10.11
CA ASN A 111 16.53 -8.16 11.21
C ASN A 111 16.09 -7.15 12.27
N ARG A 112 15.10 -7.51 13.09
CA ARG A 112 14.56 -6.67 14.19
C ARG A 112 15.66 -6.12 15.10
N ILE A 113 16.65 -6.94 15.45
CA ILE A 113 17.78 -6.55 16.32
C ILE A 113 18.62 -5.45 15.65
N LEU A 114 18.97 -5.64 14.37
CA LEU A 114 19.77 -4.66 13.62
C LEU A 114 19.03 -3.34 13.47
N LYS A 115 17.71 -3.36 13.26
CA LYS A 115 16.89 -2.14 13.23
C LYS A 115 16.95 -1.37 14.55
N LEU A 116 16.83 -2.08 15.69
CA LEU A 116 16.93 -1.45 17.00
C LEU A 116 18.32 -0.85 17.26
N ALA A 117 19.37 -1.54 16.82
CA ALA A 117 20.74 -1.04 16.92
C ALA A 117 20.94 0.25 16.09
N VAL A 118 20.42 0.29 14.85
CA VAL A 118 20.39 1.52 14.03
C VAL A 118 19.71 2.67 14.77
N PHE A 119 18.51 2.44 15.32
CA PHE A 119 17.78 3.48 16.03
C PHE A 119 18.49 3.97 17.29
N LYS A 120 19.15 3.06 18.03
CA LYS A 120 19.94 3.40 19.22
C LYS A 120 21.14 4.27 18.85
N GLU A 121 21.81 3.95 17.74
CA GLU A 121 22.99 4.70 17.29
C GLU A 121 22.60 6.11 16.83
N ILE A 122 21.53 6.23 16.04
CA ILE A 122 21.03 7.54 15.59
C ILE A 122 20.60 8.42 16.79
N HIS A 123 19.99 7.82 17.83
CA HIS A 123 19.63 8.57 19.04
C HIS A 123 20.84 9.00 19.88
N SER A 124 21.91 8.21 19.89
CA SER A 124 23.12 8.50 20.66
C SER A 124 24.02 9.50 19.93
N ASN A 125 24.12 9.36 18.60
CA ASN A 125 24.93 10.16 17.71
C ASN A 125 24.11 10.58 16.47
N PRO A 126 23.35 11.69 16.55
CA PRO A 126 22.45 12.10 15.46
C PRO A 126 23.17 12.58 14.20
N SER A 127 24.48 12.82 14.28
CA SER A 127 25.31 13.26 13.14
C SER A 127 26.03 12.12 12.40
N SER A 128 25.84 10.87 12.83
CA SER A 128 26.49 9.72 12.20
C SER A 128 25.95 9.46 10.80
N SER A 129 26.86 9.12 9.89
CA SER A 129 26.50 8.84 8.51
C SER A 129 25.99 7.40 8.34
N ALA A 130 25.09 7.17 7.37
CA ALA A 130 24.61 5.82 7.04
C ALA A 130 25.74 4.78 6.79
N PRO A 131 26.84 5.08 6.07
CA PRO A 131 27.95 4.12 5.91
C PRO A 131 28.68 3.82 7.22
N GLU A 132 28.82 4.80 8.10
CA GLU A 132 29.46 4.64 9.41
C GLU A 132 28.65 3.73 10.33
N ILE A 133 27.33 3.93 10.38
CA ILE A 133 26.40 3.04 11.11
C ILE A 133 26.45 1.62 10.52
N ALA A 134 26.54 1.47 9.20
CA ALA A 134 26.63 0.15 8.58
C ALA A 134 27.91 -0.61 8.98
N VAL A 135 29.05 0.07 9.06
CA VAL A 135 30.32 -0.53 9.54
C VAL A 135 30.20 -0.99 10.98
N LEU A 136 29.62 -0.18 11.86
CA LEU A 136 29.38 -0.53 13.27
C LEU A 136 28.52 -1.78 13.42
N LEU A 137 27.41 -1.86 12.67
CA LEU A 137 26.51 -3.02 12.70
C LEU A 137 27.17 -4.31 12.23
N LEU A 138 28.06 -4.24 11.24
CA LEU A 138 28.80 -5.40 10.75
C LEU A 138 29.81 -5.90 11.78
N TYR A 139 30.40 -5.01 12.58
CA TYR A 139 31.38 -5.36 13.61
C TYR A 139 30.73 -5.99 14.85
N ASP A 140 29.61 -5.42 15.31
CA ASP A 140 29.00 -5.78 16.60
C ASP A 140 27.99 -6.95 16.52
N TYR A 141 27.38 -7.20 15.36
CA TYR A 141 26.21 -8.10 15.26
C TYR A 141 26.31 -9.22 14.22
N VAL A 142 27.38 -9.28 13.40
CA VAL A 142 27.58 -10.32 12.38
C VAL A 142 28.78 -11.22 12.73
N LYS A 143 29.01 -11.45 14.03
CA LYS A 143 30.06 -12.35 14.54
C LYS A 143 29.49 -13.69 15.00
#